data_AF-A0A522R3K4-F1
#
_entry.id   AF-A0A522R3K4-F1
#
_cell.length_a   1.000
_cell.length_b   1.000
_cell.length_c   1.000
_cell.angle_alpha   90.00
_cell.angle_beta   90.00
_cell.angle_gamma   90.00
#
_symmetry.space_group_name_H-M   'P 1'
#
loop_
_entity.id
_entity.type
_entity.pdbx_description
1 polymer ?
#
loop_
_entity_poly.entity_id
_entity_poly.type
_entity_poly.pdbx_seq_one_letter_code
_entity_poly.pdbx_strand_id
1 'polypeptide(L)' 'MDERYDPLPPLEWIRVFEAAARLGSFTAAAAELGLTQAAVSQRIRNLEFRIGAQLFDR' A
#
# COMPACT_ATOMS: atom_id res chain seq x y z
N MET A 1 -15.84 -21.39 -16.11
CA MET A 1 -14.86 -20.37 -15.68
C MET A 1 -15.57 -19.45 -14.71
N ASP A 2 -15.84 -19.92 -13.50
CA ASP A 2 -16.42 -19.10 -12.44
C ASP A 2 -15.73 -19.47 -11.12
N GLU A 3 -14.52 -18.93 -10.97
CA GLU A 3 -13.81 -18.79 -9.71
C GLU A 3 -13.53 -17.28 -9.62
N ARG A 4 -14.43 -16.57 -8.95
CA ARG A 4 -14.39 -15.14 -8.58
C ARG A 4 -13.05 -14.45 -8.87
N TYR A 5 -12.96 -13.78 -10.02
CA TYR A 5 -11.84 -12.92 -10.36
C TYR A 5 -11.84 -11.73 -9.41
N ASP A 6 -11.07 -11.79 -8.32
CA ASP A 6 -10.75 -10.59 -7.55
C ASP A 6 -9.66 -9.84 -8.32
N PRO A 7 -9.95 -8.65 -8.89
CA PRO A 7 -8.96 -7.94 -9.69
C PRO A 7 -7.72 -7.68 -8.86
N LEU A 8 -6.51 -7.77 -9.40
CA LEU A 8 -5.32 -7.47 -8.60
C LEU A 8 -5.37 -6.05 -8.00
N PRO A 9 -4.75 -5.79 -6.83
CA PRO A 9 -4.58 -4.43 -6.32
C PRO A 9 -3.87 -3.56 -7.36
N PRO A 10 -4.21 -2.26 -7.45
CA PRO A 10 -3.45 -1.31 -8.25
C PRO A 10 -1.96 -1.42 -7.92
N LEU A 11 -1.12 -1.50 -8.94
CA LEU A 11 0.34 -1.64 -8.77
C LEU A 11 0.92 -0.52 -7.88
N GLU A 12 0.32 0.66 -7.95
CA GLU A 12 0.65 1.81 -7.10
C GLU A 12 0.50 1.55 -5.60
N TRP A 13 -0.42 0.67 -5.19
CA TRP A 13 -0.56 0.31 -3.78
C TRP A 13 0.57 -0.59 -3.34
N ILE A 14 0.99 -1.52 -4.21
CA ILE A 14 2.13 -2.41 -3.96
C ILE A 14 3.44 -1.64 -3.89
N ARG A 15 3.65 -0.67 -4.80
CA ARG A 15 4.82 0.22 -4.77
C ARG A 15 4.90 1.05 -3.50
N VAL A 16 3.77 1.59 -3.06
CA VAL A 16 3.71 2.36 -1.81
C VAL A 16 4.01 1.48 -0.60
N PHE A 17 3.47 0.27 -0.56
CA PHE A 17 3.78 -0.70 0.49
C PHE A 17 5.27 -1.07 0.51
N GLU A 18 5.86 -1.44 -0.64
CA GLU A 18 7.28 -1.79 -0.75
C GLU A 18 8.17 -0.64 -0.26
N ALA A 19 7.94 0.58 -0.75
CA ALA A 19 8.74 1.73 -0.36
C ALA A 19 8.62 2.03 1.14
N ALA A 20 7.41 1.98 1.70
CA ALA A 20 7.18 2.19 3.12
C ALA A 20 7.83 1.11 4.00
N ALA A 21 7.81 -0.15 3.57
CA ALA A 21 8.45 -1.26 4.26
C ALA A 21 9.97 -1.18 4.20
N ARG A 22 10.54 -0.89 3.02
CA ARG A 22 11.99 -0.74 2.83
C ARG A 22 12.54 0.44 3.61
N LEU A 23 11.83 1.56 3.64
CA LEU A 23 12.28 2.80 4.29
C LEU A 23 11.91 2.86 5.78
N GLY A 24 10.98 2.02 6.26
CA GLY A 24 10.46 2.07 7.62
C GLY A 24 9.74 3.38 7.97
N SER A 25 9.32 4.16 6.97
CA SER A 25 8.71 5.48 7.18
C SER A 25 7.76 5.87 6.06
N PHE A 26 6.52 6.19 6.42
CA PHE A 26 5.50 6.64 5.46
C PHE A 26 5.83 8.04 4.91
N THR A 27 6.52 8.87 5.70
CA THR A 27 6.99 10.19 5.25
C THR A 27 8.12 10.05 4.23
N ALA A 28 9.07 9.14 4.47
CA ALA A 28 10.16 8.89 3.53
C ALA A 28 9.64 8.28 2.21
N ALA A 29 8.72 7.32 2.29
CA ALA A 29 8.09 6.73 1.10
C ALA A 29 7.28 7.76 0.30
N ALA A 30 6.60 8.68 0.98
CA ALA A 30 5.90 9.78 0.34
C ALA A 30 6.86 10.68 -0.44
N ALA A 31 8.00 11.05 0.16
CA ALA A 31 9.02 11.85 -0.50
C ALA A 31 9.64 11.13 -1.71
N GLU A 32 9.96 9.84 -1.58
CA GLU A 32 10.53 9.02 -2.65
C GLU A 32 9.59 8.88 -3.85
N LEU A 33 8.29 8.71 -3.59
CA LEU A 33 7.28 8.48 -4.63
C LEU A 33 6.61 9.76 -5.14
N GLY A 34 7.00 10.94 -4.65
CA GLY A 34 6.36 12.21 -5.02
C GLY A 34 4.90 12.29 -4.57
N LEU A 35 4.56 11.66 -3.45
CA LEU A 35 3.22 11.61 -2.87
C LEU A 35 3.16 12.42 -1.57
N THR A 36 1.95 12.63 -1.07
CA THR A 36 1.75 13.09 0.30
C THR A 36 1.74 11.90 1.26
N GLN A 37 2.14 12.11 2.52
CA GLN A 37 2.07 11.08 3.56
C GLN A 37 0.64 10.57 3.78
N ALA A 38 -0.37 11.42 3.58
CA ALA A 38 -1.78 11.04 3.59
C ALA A 38 -2.15 10.09 2.44
N ALA A 39 -1.64 10.32 1.22
CA ALA A 39 -1.85 9.44 0.08
C ALA A 39 -1.20 8.07 0.30
N VAL A 40 0.02 8.04 0.86
CA VAL A 40 0.69 6.79 1.27
C VAL A 40 -0.16 6.02 2.28
N SER A 41 -0.57 6.69 3.35
CA SER A 41 -1.40 6.09 4.41
C SER A 41 -2.73 5.55 3.89
N GLN A 42 -3.38 6.26 2.96
CA GLN A 42 -4.64 5.80 2.37
C GLN A 42 -4.46 4.56 1.50
N ARG A 43 -3.41 4.52 0.66
CA ARG A 43 -3.14 3.37 -0.21
C ARG A 43 -2.78 2.12 0.59
N ILE A 44 -2.00 2.26 1.66
CA ILE A 44 -1.69 1.17 2.60
C ILE A 44 -2.98 0.65 3.25
N ARG A 45 -3.82 1.52 3.81
CA ARG A 45 -5.10 1.10 4.42
C ARG A 45 -6.02 0.38 3.43
N ASN A 46 -6.08 0.86 2.18
CA ASN A 46 -6.88 0.20 1.14
C ASN A 46 -6.33 -1.20 0.81
N LEU A 47 -5.01 -1.35 0.77
CA LEU A 47 -4.37 -2.64 0.55
C LEU A 47 -4.62 -3.60 1.72
N GLU A 48 -4.41 -3.15 2.96
CA GLU A 48 -4.70 -3.91 4.19
C GLU A 48 -6.16 -4.38 4.22
N PHE A 49 -7.10 -3.47 3.92
CA PHE A 49 -8.53 -3.80 3.87
C PHE A 49 -8.82 -4.88 2.83
N ARG A 50 -8.20 -4.78 1.64
CA ARG A 50 -8.42 -5.74 0.57
C ARG A 50 -7.91 -7.14 0.91
N ILE A 51 -6.68 -7.22 1.43
CA ILE A 51 -6.06 -8.51 1.75
C ILE A 51 -6.53 -9.07 3.10
N GLY A 52 -7.28 -8.29 3.88
CA GLY A 52 -7.80 -8.68 5.18
C GLY A 52 -6.74 -8.83 6.26
N ALA A 53 -5.61 -8.14 6.13
CA ALA A 53 -4.47 -8.24 7.04
C ALA A 53 -3.76 -6.90 7.23
N GLN A 54 -3.21 -6.68 8.42
CA GLN A 54 -2.31 -5.55 8.66
C GLN A 54 -0.96 -5.81 8.01
N LEU A 55 -0.38 -4.76 7.42
CA LEU A 55 0.90 -4.82 6.71
C LEU A 55 2.05 -4.21 7.51
N PHE A 56 1.74 -3.39 8.51
CA PHE A 56 2.71 -2.71 9.36
C PHE A 56 2.32 -2.82 10.82
N ASP A 57 3.27 -3.23 11.64
CA ASP A 57 3.27 -3.01 13.08
C ASP A 57 3.72 -1.56 13.33
N ARG A 58 2.92 -0.79 14.06
CA ARG A 58 3.10 0.66 14.22
C ARG A 58 3.20 1.02 15.70
#